data_AF-A0AAD8HJT6-F1
#
_entry.id   AF-A0AAD8HJT6-F1
#
_cell.length_a   1.000
_cell.length_b   1.000
_cell.length_c   1.000
_cell.angle_alpha   90.00
_cell.angle_beta   90.00
_cell.angle_gamma   90.00
#
_symmetry.space_group_name_H-M   'P 1'
#
loop_
_entity.id
_entity.type
_entity.pdbx_description
1 polymer ?
#
loop_
_entity_poly.entity_id
_entity_poly.type
_entity_poly.pdbx_seq_one_letter_code
_entity_poly.pdbx_strand_id
1 'polypeptide(L)'
;MKWKPVALPQAKSWHEMSAGLGFDHVNGDFKIIWVGPVGKSESSRVEIYSVKEESWYVGDEITNFSPSSFQCNFVLRGAPYWTGRDGKRDKNLGGFDVLARIDPCTGSCSRFRYPDHGKDYVVSIVKLRDVVAALVPSSVQNNVLNLYHLDENSGSWTLMNCVGPLDNRITYAPQCLSTGEIVLVTWKHGLGEVTYFWDPDTNRLLCNREIEDLEVCWYRAYSHVESLVCIEGMVQIGKEHREDTGQLKTRTFLNFRLHEAMLLFPTSHAKGPPSEVQPDIMNTDLLSREAESIHLL
;
A
#
# COMPACT_ATOMS: atom_id res chain seq x y z
N MET A 1 -15.19 16.87 -13.51
CA MET A 1 -15.92 15.60 -13.34
C MET A 1 -16.72 15.69 -12.04
N LYS A 2 -18.03 15.44 -12.02
CA LYS A 2 -18.80 15.46 -10.76
C LYS A 2 -18.70 14.09 -10.10
N TRP A 3 -18.26 14.04 -8.84
CA TRP A 3 -18.20 12.81 -8.06
C TRP A 3 -19.62 12.28 -7.84
N LYS A 4 -19.89 11.04 -8.24
CA LYS A 4 -21.14 10.33 -7.98
C LYS A 4 -20.89 9.29 -6.88
N PRO A 5 -21.64 9.31 -5.78
CA PRO A 5 -21.56 8.24 -4.78
C PRO A 5 -21.89 6.90 -5.43
N VAL A 6 -21.04 5.90 -5.25
CA VAL A 6 -21.33 4.53 -5.69
C VAL A 6 -22.27 3.92 -4.65
N ALA A 7 -23.50 3.63 -5.07
CA ALA A 7 -24.48 2.99 -4.19
C ALA A 7 -23.99 1.60 -3.77
N LEU A 8 -23.90 1.40 -2.47
CA LEU A 8 -23.51 0.14 -1.88
C LEU A 8 -24.73 -0.81 -1.83
N PRO A 9 -24.60 -2.09 -2.21
CA PRO A 9 -25.68 -3.08 -2.05
C PRO A 9 -26.20 -3.19 -0.60
N GLN A 10 -27.45 -2.79 -0.35
CA GLN A 10 -28.01 -2.67 1.01
C GLN A 10 -28.04 -3.98 1.84
N ALA A 11 -27.93 -5.15 1.20
CA ALA A 11 -28.08 -6.45 1.85
C ALA A 11 -26.80 -7.02 2.51
N LYS A 12 -25.72 -6.25 2.62
CA LYS A 12 -24.38 -6.79 2.97
C LYS A 12 -23.82 -6.22 4.26
N SER A 13 -23.22 -7.09 5.09
CA SER A 13 -22.39 -6.69 6.22
C SER A 13 -21.05 -6.20 5.70
N TRP A 14 -20.89 -4.88 5.61
CA TRP A 14 -19.69 -4.22 5.11
C TRP A 14 -18.46 -4.43 5.99
N HIS A 15 -18.69 -4.74 7.27
CA HIS A 15 -17.64 -4.95 8.25
C HIS A 15 -16.78 -6.19 7.98
N GLU A 16 -17.14 -7.01 6.99
CA GLU A 16 -16.40 -8.22 6.61
C GLU A 16 -15.82 -8.15 5.19
N MET A 17 -15.97 -7.01 4.51
CA MET A 17 -15.52 -6.82 3.14
C MET A 17 -14.15 -6.13 3.13
N SER A 18 -13.26 -6.61 2.27
CA SER A 18 -12.01 -5.94 1.93
C SER A 18 -12.12 -5.26 0.58
N ALA A 19 -11.62 -4.04 0.46
CA ALA A 19 -11.72 -3.24 -0.75
C ALA A 19 -10.36 -2.92 -1.38
N GLY A 20 -10.33 -2.76 -2.68
CA GLY A 20 -9.16 -2.33 -3.43
C GLY A 20 -9.56 -1.60 -4.69
N LEU A 21 -8.62 -0.84 -5.24
CA LEU A 21 -8.78 -0.18 -6.53
C LEU A 21 -7.95 -0.93 -7.58
N GLY A 22 -8.50 -1.07 -8.77
CA GLY A 22 -7.83 -1.66 -9.91
C GLY A 22 -8.03 -0.85 -11.18
N PHE A 23 -7.20 -1.13 -12.17
CA PHE A 23 -7.34 -0.61 -13.52
C PHE A 23 -7.30 -1.76 -14.52
N ASP A 24 -8.39 -1.88 -15.26
CA ASP A 24 -8.56 -2.82 -16.36
C ASP A 24 -7.97 -2.22 -17.63
N HIS A 25 -6.75 -2.61 -17.97
CA HIS A 25 -6.05 -2.15 -19.17
C HIS A 25 -6.71 -2.62 -20.47
N VAL A 26 -7.50 -3.69 -20.43
CA VAL A 26 -8.17 -4.23 -21.62
C VAL A 26 -9.30 -3.30 -22.05
N ASN A 27 -10.09 -2.83 -21.09
CA ASN A 27 -11.26 -1.98 -21.35
C ASN A 27 -11.03 -0.48 -21.09
N GLY A 28 -9.86 -0.12 -20.54
CA GLY A 28 -9.52 1.24 -20.14
C GLY A 28 -10.43 1.74 -19.02
N ASP A 29 -10.66 0.92 -17.99
CA ASP A 29 -11.68 1.16 -16.97
C ASP A 29 -11.12 1.07 -15.54
N PHE A 30 -11.57 1.99 -14.70
CA PHE A 30 -11.29 1.95 -13.27
C PHE A 30 -12.28 1.02 -12.57
N LYS A 31 -11.75 0.21 -11.67
CA LYS A 31 -12.51 -0.80 -10.96
C LYS A 31 -12.42 -0.57 -9.46
N ILE A 32 -13.57 -0.66 -8.77
CA ILE A 32 -13.59 -0.87 -7.32
C ILE A 32 -13.81 -2.36 -7.13
N ILE A 33 -12.88 -3.02 -6.44
CA ILE A 33 -12.89 -4.46 -6.24
C ILE A 33 -13.15 -4.74 -4.77
N TRP A 34 -14.10 -5.60 -4.51
CA TRP A 34 -14.41 -6.10 -3.18
C TRP A 34 -14.18 -7.59 -3.06
N VAL A 35 -13.65 -7.98 -1.91
CA VAL A 35 -13.39 -9.35 -1.53
C VAL A 35 -14.03 -9.57 -0.18
N GLY A 36 -14.97 -10.50 -0.09
CA GLY A 36 -15.54 -10.82 1.21
C GLY A 36 -16.20 -12.18 1.28
N PRO A 37 -16.54 -12.64 2.47
CA PRO A 37 -16.87 -14.03 2.73
C PRO A 37 -18.15 -14.48 2.03
N VAL A 38 -18.17 -15.76 1.67
CA VAL A 38 -19.37 -16.48 1.23
C VAL A 38 -19.84 -17.39 2.38
N GLY A 39 -20.88 -16.94 3.06
CA GLY A 39 -21.47 -17.66 4.20
C GLY A 39 -20.49 -17.78 5.37
N LYS A 40 -20.45 -18.95 6.02
CA LYS A 40 -19.54 -19.24 7.15
C LYS A 40 -18.22 -19.91 6.73
N SER A 41 -17.92 -19.94 5.43
CA SER A 41 -16.75 -20.62 4.89
C SER A 41 -15.55 -19.67 4.78
N GLU A 42 -14.34 -20.21 4.63
CA GLU A 42 -13.13 -19.44 4.30
C GLU A 42 -13.03 -19.10 2.79
N SER A 43 -14.14 -19.24 2.07
CA SER A 43 -14.25 -18.83 0.67
C SER A 43 -14.73 -17.38 0.61
N SER A 44 -14.16 -16.60 -0.29
CA SER A 44 -14.59 -15.25 -0.60
C SER A 44 -15.16 -15.16 -2.00
N ARG A 45 -16.11 -14.25 -2.18
CA ARG A 45 -16.55 -13.78 -3.49
C ARG A 45 -15.78 -12.51 -3.84
N VAL A 46 -15.55 -12.33 -5.13
CA VAL A 46 -15.03 -11.09 -5.69
C VAL A 46 -16.18 -10.36 -6.38
N GLU A 47 -16.37 -9.09 -6.05
CA GLU A 47 -17.35 -8.22 -6.70
C GLU A 47 -16.62 -7.00 -7.24
N ILE A 48 -17.01 -6.55 -8.43
CA ILE A 48 -16.31 -5.51 -9.15
C ILE A 48 -17.31 -4.46 -9.61
N TYR A 49 -17.05 -3.21 -9.25
CA TYR A 49 -17.74 -2.06 -9.82
C TYR A 49 -16.93 -1.52 -10.99
N SER A 50 -17.56 -1.43 -12.16
CA SER A 50 -17.02 -0.71 -13.31
C SER A 50 -17.40 0.75 -13.22
N VAL A 51 -16.41 1.66 -13.26
CA VAL A 51 -16.67 3.10 -13.31
C VAL A 51 -17.24 3.48 -14.68
N LYS A 52 -16.76 2.87 -15.76
CA LYS A 52 -17.24 3.11 -17.13
C LYS A 52 -18.69 2.67 -17.34
N GLU A 53 -19.06 1.50 -16.86
CA GLU A 53 -20.43 0.96 -16.97
C GLU A 53 -21.33 1.42 -15.81
N GLU A 54 -20.79 2.14 -14.83
CA GLU A 54 -21.45 2.58 -13.59
C GLU A 54 -22.22 1.45 -12.86
N SER A 55 -21.71 0.22 -12.89
CA SER A 55 -22.45 -0.97 -12.42
C SER A 55 -21.57 -2.00 -11.70
N TRP A 56 -22.19 -2.79 -10.80
CA TRP A 56 -21.55 -3.92 -10.12
C TRP A 56 -21.77 -5.22 -10.88
N TYR A 57 -20.73 -6.05 -10.95
CA TYR A 57 -20.81 -7.44 -11.38
C TYR A 57 -20.05 -8.35 -10.42
N VAL A 58 -20.38 -9.64 -10.44
CA VAL A 58 -19.67 -10.66 -9.66
C VAL A 58 -18.56 -11.21 -10.56
N GLY A 59 -17.35 -11.32 -10.02
CA GLY A 59 -16.23 -11.95 -10.72
C GLY A 59 -16.50 -13.42 -11.00
N ASP A 60 -15.68 -14.01 -11.88
CA ASP A 60 -15.95 -15.33 -12.45
C ASP A 60 -15.97 -16.47 -11.40
N GLU A 61 -15.25 -16.30 -10.28
CA GLU A 61 -14.99 -17.40 -9.34
C GLU A 61 -15.16 -17.03 -7.87
N ILE A 62 -15.69 -17.98 -7.09
CA ILE A 62 -15.53 -17.99 -5.62
C ILE A 62 -14.10 -18.44 -5.33
N THR A 63 -13.33 -17.61 -4.65
CA THR A 63 -11.94 -17.89 -4.29
C THR A 63 -11.84 -18.50 -2.90
N ASN A 64 -11.00 -19.52 -2.72
CA ASN A 64 -10.61 -20.01 -1.41
C ASN A 64 -9.51 -19.11 -0.84
N PHE A 65 -9.86 -17.87 -0.54
CA PHE A 65 -8.97 -16.85 -0.01
C PHE A 65 -9.76 -15.98 0.96
N SER A 66 -9.19 -15.68 2.12
CA SER A 66 -9.76 -14.76 3.10
C SER A 66 -8.78 -13.62 3.38
N PRO A 67 -9.08 -12.37 2.98
CA PRO A 67 -8.19 -11.25 3.19
C PRO A 67 -7.99 -10.98 4.69
N SER A 68 -6.78 -10.60 5.09
CA SER A 68 -6.46 -10.28 6.49
C SER A 68 -6.69 -8.81 6.87
N SER A 69 -7.04 -7.98 5.90
CA SER A 69 -7.21 -6.53 6.03
C SER A 69 -8.47 -6.07 5.30
N PHE A 70 -9.06 -4.95 5.71
CA PHE A 70 -10.20 -4.31 5.04
C PHE A 70 -9.81 -3.58 3.75
N GLN A 71 -8.53 -3.49 3.44
CA GLN A 71 -8.03 -2.89 2.20
C GLN A 71 -6.92 -3.73 1.57
N CYS A 72 -6.75 -3.59 0.25
CA CYS A 72 -5.60 -4.12 -0.46
C CYS A 72 -4.29 -3.51 0.09
N ASN A 73 -3.19 -4.27 0.03
CA ASN A 73 -1.89 -3.83 0.50
C ASN A 73 -1.27 -2.81 -0.46
N PHE A 74 -1.34 -3.07 -1.77
CA PHE A 74 -0.85 -2.17 -2.81
C PHE A 74 -1.45 -2.55 -4.18
N VAL A 75 -1.24 -1.68 -5.17
CA VAL A 75 -1.62 -1.88 -6.57
C VAL A 75 -0.38 -1.86 -7.45
N LEU A 76 -0.21 -2.90 -8.27
CA LEU A 76 0.89 -3.03 -9.21
C LEU A 76 0.34 -3.29 -10.61
N ARG A 77 0.76 -2.47 -11.58
CA ARG A 77 0.33 -2.58 -12.99
C ARG A 77 -1.19 -2.67 -13.15
N GLY A 78 -1.93 -1.91 -12.33
CA GLY A 78 -3.39 -1.88 -12.32
C GLY A 78 -4.06 -3.00 -11.50
N ALA A 79 -3.35 -4.04 -11.06
CA ALA A 79 -3.92 -5.11 -10.26
C ALA A 79 -3.67 -4.88 -8.76
N PRO A 80 -4.71 -4.98 -7.90
CA PRO A 80 -4.54 -4.92 -6.45
C PRO A 80 -4.10 -6.26 -5.84
N TYR A 81 -3.33 -6.18 -4.75
CA TYR A 81 -2.79 -7.32 -4.01
C TYR A 81 -3.26 -7.30 -2.56
N TRP A 82 -3.57 -8.49 -2.01
CA TRP A 82 -4.00 -8.69 -0.63
C TRP A 82 -3.16 -9.74 0.08
N THR A 83 -2.83 -9.48 1.33
CA THR A 83 -2.44 -10.51 2.28
C THR A 83 -3.67 -11.23 2.81
N GLY A 84 -3.56 -12.52 3.04
CA GLY A 84 -4.64 -13.29 3.64
C GLY A 84 -4.31 -14.76 3.79
N ARG A 85 -5.33 -15.56 4.08
CA ARG A 85 -5.21 -17.01 4.28
C ARG A 85 -5.78 -17.77 3.09
N ASP A 86 -5.08 -18.83 2.69
CA ASP A 86 -5.60 -19.80 1.72
C ASP A 86 -6.64 -20.70 2.42
N GLY A 87 -7.87 -20.69 1.90
CA GLY A 87 -8.98 -21.47 2.45
C GLY A 87 -8.86 -22.97 2.21
N LYS A 88 -7.88 -23.43 1.41
CA LYS A 88 -7.55 -24.85 1.26
C LYS A 88 -6.92 -25.38 2.56
N ARG A 89 -7.77 -25.79 3.51
CA ARG A 89 -7.31 -26.46 4.73
C ARG A 89 -6.63 -27.77 4.39
N ASP A 90 -5.34 -27.86 4.66
CA ASP A 90 -4.79 -29.14 5.10
C ASP A 90 -5.34 -29.39 6.51
N LYS A 91 -6.00 -30.54 6.70
CA LYS A 91 -6.69 -30.90 7.95
C LYS A 91 -5.76 -30.85 9.17
N ASN A 92 -4.45 -30.91 8.96
CA ASN A 92 -3.46 -30.99 10.02
C ASN A 92 -2.63 -29.71 10.24
N LEU A 93 -2.63 -28.76 9.29
CA LEU A 93 -1.70 -27.62 9.30
C LEU A 93 -2.35 -26.23 9.32
N GLY A 94 -3.69 -26.16 9.24
CA GLY A 94 -4.39 -24.87 9.11
C GLY A 94 -4.20 -24.24 7.72
N GLY A 95 -4.81 -23.08 7.50
CA GLY A 95 -4.58 -22.30 6.28
C GLY A 95 -3.19 -21.69 6.25
N PHE A 96 -2.59 -21.58 5.08
CA PHE A 96 -1.30 -20.91 4.89
C PHE A 96 -1.52 -19.43 4.58
N ASP A 97 -0.64 -18.57 5.07
CA ASP A 97 -0.62 -17.17 4.65
C ASP A 97 -0.13 -17.09 3.20
N VAL A 98 -0.88 -16.34 2.39
CA VAL A 98 -0.64 -16.15 0.97
C VAL A 98 -0.79 -14.68 0.59
N LEU A 99 -0.15 -14.32 -0.53
CA LEU A 99 -0.43 -13.10 -1.26
C LEU A 99 -1.42 -13.43 -2.37
N ALA A 100 -2.54 -12.74 -2.42
CA ALA A 100 -3.51 -12.84 -3.51
C ALA A 100 -3.41 -11.62 -4.43
N ARG A 101 -3.50 -11.85 -5.74
CA ARG A 101 -3.66 -10.83 -6.79
C ARG A 101 -5.03 -11.03 -7.41
N ILE A 102 -5.77 -9.95 -7.60
CA ILE A 102 -7.07 -10.00 -8.29
C ILE A 102 -6.96 -9.28 -9.62
N ASP A 103 -7.36 -9.96 -10.69
CA ASP A 103 -7.47 -9.37 -12.01
C ASP A 103 -8.67 -8.41 -12.06
N PRO A 104 -8.48 -7.10 -12.34
CA PRO A 104 -9.59 -6.15 -12.41
C PRO A 104 -10.60 -6.41 -13.54
N CYS A 105 -10.20 -7.09 -14.61
CA CYS A 105 -11.08 -7.40 -15.73
C CYS A 105 -12.03 -8.54 -15.37
N THR A 106 -11.50 -9.65 -14.86
CA THR A 106 -12.23 -10.92 -14.67
C THR A 106 -12.64 -11.20 -13.23
N GLY A 107 -11.96 -10.58 -12.25
CA GLY A 107 -12.07 -10.95 -10.84
C GLY A 107 -11.39 -12.26 -10.47
N SER A 108 -10.64 -12.87 -11.39
CA SER A 108 -9.85 -14.07 -11.11
C SER A 108 -8.81 -13.79 -10.01
N CYS A 109 -8.62 -14.78 -9.12
CA CYS A 109 -7.74 -14.66 -7.96
C CYS A 109 -6.52 -15.57 -8.09
N SER A 110 -5.36 -14.98 -8.39
CA SER A 110 -4.07 -15.67 -8.32
C SER A 110 -3.55 -15.64 -6.88
N ARG A 111 -2.93 -16.72 -6.40
CA ARG A 111 -2.41 -16.83 -5.03
C ARG A 111 -0.97 -17.31 -5.05
N PHE A 112 -0.14 -16.68 -4.24
CA PHE A 112 1.28 -16.94 -4.13
C PHE A 112 1.61 -17.26 -2.67
N ARG A 113 2.19 -18.43 -2.42
CA ARG A 113 2.72 -18.77 -1.09
C ARG A 113 3.95 -17.93 -0.83
N TYR A 114 4.15 -17.47 0.40
CA TYR A 114 5.36 -16.74 0.76
C TYR A 114 6.62 -17.61 0.66
N PRO A 115 7.82 -16.99 0.57
CA PRO A 115 9.07 -17.72 0.74
C PRO A 115 9.06 -18.51 2.05
N ASP A 116 9.78 -19.62 2.10
CA ASP A 116 9.89 -20.43 3.33
C ASP A 116 10.38 -19.56 4.49
N HIS A 117 9.61 -19.56 5.56
CA HIS A 117 9.87 -18.81 6.78
C HIS A 117 9.50 -19.65 8.00
N GLY A 118 10.14 -19.38 9.13
CA GLY A 118 9.74 -20.00 10.40
C GLY A 118 8.33 -19.57 10.79
N LYS A 119 7.57 -20.46 11.45
CA LYS A 119 6.15 -20.25 11.80
C LYS A 119 5.87 -19.01 12.65
N ASP A 120 6.88 -18.50 13.35
CA ASP A 120 6.76 -17.35 14.25
C ASP A 120 7.13 -16.02 13.58
N TYR A 121 7.45 -16.04 12.28
CA TYR A 121 7.87 -14.86 11.55
C TYR A 121 6.76 -14.32 10.66
N VAL A 122 6.51 -13.03 10.78
CA VAL A 122 5.60 -12.30 9.91
C VAL A 122 6.35 -11.92 8.64
N VAL A 123 5.81 -12.32 7.49
CA VAL A 123 6.30 -11.87 6.18
C VAL A 123 5.69 -10.51 5.86
N SER A 124 6.54 -9.58 5.47
CA SER A 124 6.14 -8.23 5.07
C SER A 124 6.22 -8.09 3.55
N ILE A 125 5.18 -7.56 2.93
CA ILE A 125 5.06 -7.49 1.46
C ILE A 125 5.05 -6.05 1.04
N VAL A 126 5.82 -5.74 0.01
CA VAL A 126 6.01 -4.38 -0.47
C VAL A 126 5.98 -4.35 -1.99
N LYS A 127 5.44 -3.25 -2.53
CA LYS A 127 5.62 -2.90 -3.93
C LYS A 127 7.01 -2.26 -4.09
N LEU A 128 7.99 -3.01 -4.59
CA LEU A 128 9.31 -2.48 -4.87
C LEU A 128 9.35 -2.05 -6.34
N ARG A 129 9.21 -0.74 -6.60
CA ARG A 129 9.12 -0.19 -7.97
C ARG A 129 8.01 -0.87 -8.78
N ASP A 130 8.36 -1.67 -9.77
CA ASP A 130 7.46 -2.38 -10.69
C ASP A 130 7.39 -3.89 -10.42
N VAL A 131 7.93 -4.35 -9.28
CA VAL A 131 7.88 -5.75 -8.85
C VAL A 131 7.23 -5.91 -7.48
N VAL A 132 6.74 -7.12 -7.22
CA VAL A 132 6.30 -7.56 -5.89
C VAL A 132 7.49 -8.09 -5.13
N ALA A 133 7.72 -7.59 -3.92
CA ALA A 133 8.78 -8.06 -3.05
C ALA A 133 8.27 -8.45 -1.65
N ALA A 134 9.01 -9.34 -1.01
CA ALA A 134 8.75 -9.80 0.35
C ALA A 134 10.00 -9.69 1.21
N LEU A 135 9.83 -9.12 2.39
CA LEU A 135 10.80 -9.05 3.48
C LEU A 135 10.50 -10.19 4.44
N VAL A 136 11.48 -11.10 4.56
CA VAL A 136 11.37 -12.31 5.36
C VAL A 136 12.49 -12.31 6.40
N PRO A 137 12.18 -12.38 7.71
CA PRO A 137 13.19 -12.58 8.73
C PRO A 137 14.02 -13.84 8.46
N SER A 138 15.34 -13.70 8.52
CA SER A 138 16.25 -14.81 8.36
C SER A 138 16.11 -15.80 9.53
N SER A 139 15.98 -17.09 9.21
CA SER A 139 15.91 -18.17 10.21
C SER A 139 17.29 -18.54 10.79
N VAL A 140 18.37 -18.14 10.12
CA VAL A 140 19.76 -18.52 10.46
C VAL A 140 20.44 -17.42 11.27
N GLN A 141 20.29 -16.18 10.83
CA GLN A 141 20.87 -14.98 11.41
C GLN A 141 19.79 -14.13 12.07
N ASN A 142 19.96 -13.85 13.37
CA ASN A 142 19.07 -12.98 14.12
C ASN A 142 19.11 -11.55 13.58
N ASN A 143 17.93 -10.92 13.51
CA ASN A 143 17.74 -9.54 13.07
C ASN A 143 18.26 -9.23 11.66
N VAL A 144 18.44 -10.24 10.81
CA VAL A 144 18.68 -10.05 9.38
C VAL A 144 17.37 -10.26 8.64
N LEU A 145 17.12 -9.44 7.63
CA LEU A 145 15.97 -9.55 6.74
C LEU A 145 16.44 -9.91 5.34
N ASN A 146 15.80 -10.91 4.77
CA ASN A 146 15.99 -11.32 3.39
C ASN A 146 14.91 -10.66 2.53
N LEU A 147 15.31 -10.04 1.43
CA LEU A 147 14.42 -9.47 0.44
C LEU A 147 14.31 -10.43 -0.74
N TYR A 148 13.10 -10.88 -1.03
CA TYR A 148 12.77 -11.71 -2.18
C TYR A 148 11.93 -10.92 -3.18
N HIS A 149 12.09 -11.21 -4.48
CA HIS A 149 11.09 -10.82 -5.49
C HIS A 149 10.27 -12.02 -5.92
N LEU A 150 9.02 -11.75 -6.30
CA LEU A 150 8.11 -12.72 -6.89
C LEU A 150 8.22 -12.68 -8.42
N ASP A 151 8.46 -13.82 -9.05
CA ASP A 151 8.11 -14.03 -10.45
C ASP A 151 6.65 -14.47 -10.52
N GLU A 152 5.77 -13.57 -10.96
CA GLU A 152 4.33 -13.81 -11.00
C GLU A 152 3.92 -14.91 -11.98
N ASN A 153 4.76 -15.23 -12.97
CA ASN A 153 4.44 -16.27 -13.96
C ASN A 153 4.66 -17.67 -13.38
N SER A 154 5.77 -17.87 -12.68
CA SER A 154 6.10 -19.14 -12.04
C SER A 154 5.51 -19.27 -10.63
N GLY A 155 5.16 -18.15 -10.01
CA GLY A 155 4.79 -18.06 -8.60
C GLY A 155 5.97 -18.31 -7.65
N SER A 156 7.20 -18.24 -8.15
CA SER A 156 8.42 -18.51 -7.37
C SER A 156 9.02 -17.23 -6.79
N TRP A 157 9.66 -17.38 -5.62
CA TRP A 157 10.37 -16.29 -4.97
C TRP A 157 11.87 -16.47 -5.09
N THR A 158 12.56 -15.41 -5.48
CA THR A 158 14.02 -15.41 -5.63
C THR A 158 14.64 -14.38 -4.70
N LEU A 159 15.63 -14.82 -3.91
CA LEU A 159 16.37 -13.95 -3.00
C LEU A 159 17.13 -12.89 -3.81
N MET A 160 16.90 -11.61 -3.49
CA MET A 160 17.59 -10.47 -4.09
C MET A 160 18.77 -10.00 -3.25
N ASN A 161 18.49 -9.67 -1.99
CA ASN A 161 19.46 -9.06 -1.09
C ASN A 161 19.09 -9.35 0.38
N CYS A 162 19.97 -8.99 1.30
CA CYS A 162 19.69 -9.03 2.72
C CYS A 162 20.20 -7.77 3.42
N VAL A 163 19.52 -7.39 4.49
CA VAL A 163 19.87 -6.24 5.33
C VAL A 163 19.94 -6.64 6.79
N GLY A 164 20.97 -6.15 7.46
CA GLY A 164 21.18 -6.33 8.88
C GLY A 164 22.65 -6.61 9.23
N PRO A 165 22.91 -6.95 10.51
CA PRO A 165 21.93 -7.08 11.57
C PRO A 165 21.27 -5.74 11.92
N LEU A 166 19.95 -5.75 12.13
CA LEU A 166 19.22 -4.62 12.71
C LEU A 166 19.30 -4.69 14.24
N ASP A 167 19.31 -3.53 14.89
CA ASP A 167 19.34 -3.47 16.35
C ASP A 167 18.09 -4.12 16.98
N ASN A 168 16.95 -4.07 16.28
CA ASN A 168 15.67 -4.57 16.78
C ASN A 168 14.81 -5.17 15.66
N ARG A 169 13.70 -5.82 16.05
CA ARG A 169 12.69 -6.36 15.13
C ARG A 169 11.92 -5.22 14.45
N ILE A 170 11.50 -5.48 13.21
CA ILE A 170 10.52 -4.62 12.54
C ILE A 170 9.20 -4.65 13.31
N THR A 171 8.63 -3.48 13.51
CA THR A 171 7.36 -3.30 14.24
C THR A 171 6.16 -3.14 13.30
N TYR A 172 6.38 -2.56 12.12
CA TYR A 172 5.31 -2.22 11.18
C TYR A 172 5.54 -2.76 9.78
N ALA A 173 4.46 -2.89 9.01
CA ALA A 173 4.57 -3.20 7.59
C ALA A 173 5.46 -2.14 6.90
N PRO A 174 6.57 -2.55 6.29
CA PRO A 174 7.49 -1.65 5.61
C PRO A 174 6.84 -1.03 4.39
N GLN A 175 7.33 0.14 4.00
CA GLN A 175 6.88 0.86 2.82
C GLN A 175 8.01 1.03 1.83
N CYS A 176 7.69 1.16 0.56
CA CYS A 176 8.69 1.45 -0.46
C CYS A 176 8.41 2.84 -1.03
N LEU A 177 9.45 3.68 -1.05
CA LEU A 177 9.41 4.98 -1.68
C LEU A 177 9.45 4.82 -3.21
N SER A 178 8.97 5.83 -3.94
CA SER A 178 9.04 5.85 -5.41
C SER A 178 10.46 5.77 -5.96
N THR A 179 11.46 6.20 -5.18
CA THR A 179 12.89 6.08 -5.51
C THR A 179 13.47 4.66 -5.32
N GLY A 180 12.72 3.76 -4.68
CA GLY A 180 13.07 2.36 -4.50
C GLY A 180 13.63 2.02 -3.11
N GLU A 181 13.90 3.01 -2.26
CA GLU A 181 14.27 2.74 -0.87
C GLU A 181 13.07 2.17 -0.10
N ILE A 182 13.38 1.27 0.83
CA ILE A 182 12.43 0.67 1.73
C ILE A 182 12.56 1.34 3.09
N VAL A 183 11.43 1.82 3.62
CA VAL A 183 11.31 2.36 4.97
C VAL A 183 11.08 1.20 5.93
N LEU A 184 12.03 1.00 6.84
CA LEU A 184 11.97 0.00 7.90
C LEU A 184 11.76 0.72 9.23
N VAL A 185 10.69 0.38 9.95
CA VAL A 185 10.44 0.93 11.29
C VAL A 185 10.67 -0.17 12.32
N THR A 186 11.57 0.08 13.26
CA THR A 186 11.91 -0.83 14.35
C THR A 186 11.65 -0.17 15.69
N TRP A 187 11.42 -0.96 16.73
CA TRP A 187 11.25 -0.44 18.08
C TRP A 187 12.53 -0.60 18.90
N LYS A 188 13.11 0.50 19.39
CA LYS A 188 14.25 0.45 20.29
C LYS A 188 13.78 0.63 21.73
N HIS A 189 14.07 -0.37 22.57
CA HIS A 189 13.67 -0.36 23.98
C HIS A 189 14.05 0.96 24.68
N GLY A 190 13.04 1.69 25.17
CA GLY A 190 13.19 2.95 25.90
C GLY A 190 13.51 4.18 25.05
N LEU A 191 13.68 4.03 23.72
CA LEU A 191 14.02 5.13 22.80
C LEU A 191 12.96 5.36 21.71
N GLY A 192 11.91 4.53 21.67
CA GLY A 192 10.80 4.68 20.72
C GLY A 192 11.08 4.03 19.37
N GLU A 193 10.36 4.51 18.35
CA GLU A 193 10.47 4.02 16.97
C GLU A 193 11.71 4.59 16.29
N VAL A 194 12.51 3.71 15.70
CA VAL A 194 13.66 4.08 14.86
C VAL A 194 13.34 3.72 13.42
N THR A 195 13.41 4.73 12.56
CA THR A 195 13.18 4.56 11.12
C THR A 195 14.52 4.41 10.39
N TYR A 196 14.57 3.48 9.45
CA TYR A 196 15.69 3.31 8.52
C TYR A 196 15.19 3.42 7.08
N PHE A 197 16.03 4.01 6.22
CA PHE A 197 15.89 3.94 4.78
C PHE A 197 16.92 2.95 4.24
N TRP A 198 16.44 1.88 3.63
CA TRP A 198 17.27 0.87 3.01
C TRP A 198 17.18 0.96 1.50
N ASP A 199 18.30 1.16 0.82
CA ASP A 199 18.40 1.02 -0.63
C ASP A 199 18.84 -0.41 -0.98
N PRO A 200 17.97 -1.25 -1.57
CA PRO A 200 18.32 -2.63 -1.91
C PRO A 200 19.35 -2.75 -3.03
N ASP A 201 19.52 -1.74 -3.89
CA ASP A 201 20.45 -1.81 -5.02
C ASP A 201 21.89 -1.58 -4.55
N THR A 202 22.09 -0.63 -3.63
CA THR A 202 23.41 -0.34 -3.05
C THR A 202 23.68 -1.05 -1.73
N ASN A 203 22.66 -1.74 -1.21
CA ASN A 203 22.58 -2.29 0.14
C ASN A 203 22.90 -1.26 1.25
N ARG A 204 22.65 0.02 0.99
CA ARG A 204 22.95 1.08 1.95
C ARG A 204 21.77 1.24 2.91
N LEU A 205 22.06 1.14 4.21
CA LEU A 205 21.09 1.38 5.28
C LEU A 205 21.40 2.70 5.98
N LEU A 206 20.42 3.62 5.98
CA LEU A 206 20.52 4.93 6.61
C LEU A 206 19.53 5.02 7.77
N CYS A 207 20.04 5.26 8.97
CA CYS A 207 19.21 5.56 10.13
C CYS A 207 18.70 7.00 10.03
N ASN A 208 17.39 7.17 10.10
CA ASN A 208 16.75 8.47 10.05
C ASN A 208 16.67 9.07 11.46
N ARG A 209 17.65 9.92 11.79
CA ARG A 209 17.70 10.64 13.07
C ARG A 209 17.04 12.02 13.02
N GLU A 210 16.66 12.49 11.83
CA GLU A 210 16.20 13.87 11.60
C GLU A 210 14.67 14.00 11.67
N ILE A 211 13.94 12.89 11.59
CA ILE A 211 12.46 12.85 11.55
C ILE A 211 11.88 12.29 12.85
N GLU A 212 12.72 11.98 13.85
CA GLU A 212 12.26 11.46 15.16
C GLU A 212 11.26 12.41 15.83
N ASP A 213 11.37 13.72 15.60
CA ASP A 213 10.47 14.75 16.16
C ASP A 213 9.10 14.86 15.45
N LEU A 214 8.93 14.25 14.27
CA LEU A 214 7.74 14.43 13.43
C LEU A 214 6.66 13.35 13.64
N GLU A 215 6.89 12.35 14.50
CA GLU A 215 5.97 11.22 14.78
C GLU A 215 5.29 10.66 13.50
N VAL A 216 6.07 10.48 12.44
CA VAL A 216 5.52 10.15 11.12
C VAL A 216 4.88 8.77 11.15
N CYS A 217 3.56 8.73 10.98
CA CYS A 217 2.77 7.50 10.93
C CYS A 217 2.94 6.77 9.58
N TRP A 218 4.17 6.31 9.27
CA TRP A 218 4.48 5.61 8.02
C TRP A 218 3.52 4.46 7.76
N TYR A 219 3.20 3.66 8.77
CA TYR A 219 2.27 2.52 8.64
C TYR A 219 0.84 2.90 8.24
N ARG A 220 0.45 4.18 8.38
CA ARG A 220 -0.84 4.73 7.92
C ARG A 220 -0.72 5.53 6.63
N ALA A 221 0.49 5.87 6.21
CA ALA A 221 0.70 6.55 4.95
C ALA A 221 0.30 5.58 3.84
N TYR A 222 -0.86 5.78 3.23
CA TYR A 222 -1.19 5.03 2.03
C TYR A 222 -0.20 5.50 0.96
N SER A 223 0.66 4.61 0.46
CA SER A 223 1.51 4.95 -0.69
C SER A 223 0.59 5.28 -1.85
N HIS A 224 0.39 6.58 -2.05
CA HIS A 224 -0.49 7.14 -3.06
C HIS A 224 -0.07 6.55 -4.41
N VAL A 225 -1.00 5.83 -5.03
CA VAL A 225 -0.71 5.05 -6.22
C VAL A 225 -0.82 6.01 -7.41
N GLU A 226 0.28 6.67 -7.78
CA GLU A 226 0.42 7.33 -9.09
C GLU A 226 0.11 6.38 -10.27
N SER A 227 0.09 5.06 -10.04
CA SER A 227 -0.25 4.07 -11.06
C SER A 227 -1.75 3.86 -11.29
N LEU A 228 -2.64 4.61 -10.66
CA LEU A 228 -4.08 4.60 -11.00
C LEU A 228 -4.52 5.92 -11.60
N VAL A 229 -4.17 7.07 -11.04
CA VAL A 229 -4.67 8.36 -11.54
C VAL A 229 -3.55 9.38 -11.54
N CYS A 230 -3.29 10.01 -12.70
CA CYS A 230 -2.60 11.29 -12.77
C CYS A 230 -3.69 12.37 -12.72
N ILE A 231 -3.65 13.24 -11.72
CA ILE A 231 -4.45 14.46 -11.74
C ILE A 231 -3.83 15.36 -12.82
N GLU A 232 -4.65 16.03 -13.63
CA GLU A 232 -4.18 16.99 -14.62
C GLU A 232 -3.28 18.04 -13.94
N GLY A 233 -2.03 18.16 -14.39
CA GLY A 233 -1.00 19.00 -13.76
C GLY A 233 -0.01 18.27 -12.82
N MET A 234 -0.27 17.01 -12.44
CA MET A 234 0.72 16.21 -11.72
C MET A 234 1.77 15.64 -12.68
N VAL A 235 3.05 15.87 -12.37
CA VAL A 235 4.18 15.24 -13.07
C VAL A 235 4.47 13.91 -12.38
N GLN A 236 4.63 12.85 -13.17
CA GLN A 236 4.96 11.52 -12.66
C GLN A 236 6.32 11.54 -11.94
N ILE A 237 6.37 11.12 -10.67
CA ILE A 237 7.62 11.11 -9.91
C ILE A 237 8.66 10.22 -10.62
N GLY A 238 9.83 10.80 -10.90
CA GLY A 238 10.94 10.16 -11.62
C GLY A 238 11.01 10.44 -13.13
N LYS A 239 9.99 11.08 -13.73
CA LYS A 239 10.10 11.67 -15.08
C LYS A 239 10.50 13.14 -15.09
N GLU A 240 10.40 13.81 -13.94
CA GLU A 240 10.78 15.21 -13.73
C GLU A 240 12.20 15.53 -14.23
N HIS A 241 13.12 14.55 -14.21
CA HIS A 241 14.51 14.75 -14.60
C HIS A 241 14.82 14.52 -16.09
N ARG A 242 13.87 14.06 -16.92
CA ARG A 242 14.14 13.85 -18.35
C ARG A 242 13.92 15.09 -19.20
N GLU A 243 13.18 16.08 -18.73
CA GLU A 243 12.85 17.27 -19.53
C GLU A 243 13.70 18.50 -19.21
N ASP A 244 14.35 18.57 -18.03
CA ASP A 244 15.24 19.67 -17.66
C ASP A 244 16.73 19.30 -17.84
N THR A 245 17.19 19.30 -19.10
CA THR A 245 18.63 19.29 -19.43
C THR A 245 19.26 20.69 -19.42
N GLY A 246 18.63 21.66 -18.74
CA GLY A 246 19.08 23.04 -18.66
C GLY A 246 19.23 23.54 -17.23
N GLN A 247 20.46 23.43 -16.69
CA GLN A 247 20.98 24.05 -15.46
C GLN A 247 20.97 23.17 -14.19
N LEU A 248 22.13 22.55 -13.96
CA LEU A 248 22.59 22.15 -12.63
C LEU A 248 22.60 23.39 -11.71
N LYS A 249 21.61 23.51 -10.83
CA LYS A 249 21.75 24.24 -9.57
C LYS A 249 21.64 23.25 -8.44
N THR A 250 22.76 23.06 -7.76
CA THR A 250 22.90 22.43 -6.45
C THR A 250 21.85 23.04 -5.51
N ARG A 251 20.71 22.36 -5.35
CA ARG A 251 19.66 22.72 -4.41
C ARG A 251 19.40 21.53 -3.50
N THR A 252 19.47 21.81 -2.22
CA THR A 252 19.26 20.96 -1.06
C THR A 252 18.13 19.95 -1.27
N PHE A 253 18.51 18.70 -1.56
CA PHE A 253 17.64 17.61 -2.01
C PHE A 253 16.64 17.10 -0.95
N LEU A 254 16.81 17.43 0.33
CA LEU A 254 15.95 16.94 1.42
C LEU A 254 14.75 17.82 1.74
N ASN A 255 14.82 19.14 1.53
CA ASN A 255 13.75 20.04 1.98
C ASN A 255 12.54 20.10 1.05
N PHE A 256 12.69 19.74 -0.23
CA PHE A 256 11.60 19.86 -1.21
C PHE A 256 10.59 18.70 -1.14
N ARG A 257 11.04 17.49 -0.79
CA ARG A 257 10.16 16.30 -0.74
C ARG A 257 9.29 16.22 0.52
N LEU A 258 9.74 16.82 1.63
CA LEU A 258 8.94 16.88 2.86
C LEU A 258 7.77 17.86 2.74
N HIS A 259 7.90 18.92 1.94
CA HIS A 259 6.85 19.95 1.85
C HIS A 259 5.60 19.45 1.11
N GLU A 260 5.75 18.65 0.05
CA GLU A 260 4.61 18.04 -0.64
C GLU A 260 3.95 16.92 0.18
N ALA A 261 4.73 16.13 0.93
CA ALA A 261 4.18 15.15 1.85
C ALA A 261 3.39 15.81 2.99
N MET A 262 3.81 16.99 3.47
CA MET A 262 3.10 17.74 4.53
C MET A 262 1.82 18.43 4.06
N LEU A 263 1.68 18.77 2.77
CA LEU A 263 0.48 19.43 2.23
C LEU A 263 -0.75 18.50 2.12
N LEU A 264 -0.57 17.19 2.32
CA LEU A 264 -1.63 16.18 2.22
C LEU A 264 -2.12 15.62 3.56
N PHE A 265 -1.63 16.14 4.69
CA PHE A 265 -2.11 15.74 6.02
C PHE A 265 -2.48 16.95 6.87
N PRO A 266 -3.62 16.93 7.59
CA PRO A 266 -3.87 17.92 8.61
C PRO A 266 -2.82 17.75 9.71
N THR A 267 -2.00 18.78 9.93
CA THR A 267 -1.23 18.90 11.17
C THR A 267 -2.22 18.90 12.33
N SER A 268 -2.05 18.00 13.31
CA SER A 268 -2.90 18.01 14.50
C SER A 268 -2.72 19.35 15.21
N HIS A 269 -3.70 20.24 15.08
CA HIS A 269 -3.72 21.45 15.89
C HIS A 269 -3.85 21.06 17.36
N ALA A 270 -3.11 21.77 18.21
CA ALA A 270 -2.97 21.54 19.63
C ALA A 270 -4.33 21.29 20.31
N LYS A 271 -4.37 20.27 21.18
CA LYS A 271 -5.54 19.87 21.96
C LYS A 271 -6.12 21.07 22.74
N GLY A 272 -7.34 21.46 22.39
CA GLY A 272 -8.19 22.28 23.25
C GLY A 272 -8.62 21.54 24.52
N PRO A 273 -9.17 22.24 25.52
CA PRO A 273 -9.46 21.66 26.84
C PRO A 273 -10.51 20.54 26.80
N PRO A 274 -10.51 19.63 27.81
CA PRO A 274 -11.10 18.28 27.72
C PRO A 274 -12.63 18.19 27.64
N SER A 275 -13.35 19.30 27.55
CA SER A 275 -14.82 19.33 27.70
C SER A 275 -15.58 19.76 26.45
N GLU A 276 -14.92 19.88 25.29
CA GLU A 276 -15.58 20.25 24.04
C GLU A 276 -15.77 19.01 23.15
N VAL A 277 -17.02 18.58 23.00
CA VAL A 277 -17.39 17.53 22.03
C VAL A 277 -17.36 18.18 20.64
N GLN A 278 -16.30 17.92 19.88
CA GLN A 278 -16.27 18.33 18.47
C GLN A 278 -17.16 17.38 17.64
N PRO A 279 -18.08 17.91 16.81
CA PRO A 279 -18.71 17.09 15.78
C PRO A 279 -17.66 16.66 14.76
N ASP A 280 -17.80 15.46 14.19
CA ASP A 280 -16.96 14.98 13.09
C ASP A 280 -17.12 15.93 11.88
N ILE A 281 -16.20 16.89 11.76
CA ILE A 281 -16.18 17.84 10.65
C ILE A 281 -15.54 17.13 9.45
N MET A 282 -16.39 16.70 8.52
CA MET A 282 -16.02 16.50 7.12
C MET A 282 -15.54 17.84 6.55
N ASN A 283 -14.22 17.97 6.35
CA ASN A 283 -13.60 19.12 5.70
C ASN A 283 -14.09 19.23 4.24
N THR A 284 -15.10 20.06 4.02
CA THR A 284 -15.59 20.47 2.68
C THR A 284 -15.07 21.84 2.27
N ASP A 285 -14.22 22.48 3.09
CA ASP A 285 -13.89 23.90 2.97
C ASP A 285 -12.54 24.23 2.33
N LEU A 286 -11.82 23.24 1.79
CA LEU A 286 -10.53 23.46 1.09
C LEU A 286 -10.63 23.40 -0.44
N LEU A 287 -11.79 23.04 -1.01
CA LEU A 287 -12.02 23.07 -2.46
C LEU A 287 -12.79 24.31 -2.96
N SER A 288 -13.21 25.20 -2.06
CA SER A 288 -13.96 26.42 -2.38
C SER A 288 -13.07 27.66 -2.59
N ARG A 289 -11.77 27.60 -2.27
CA ARG A 289 -10.88 28.78 -2.29
C ARG A 289 -9.96 28.91 -3.51
N GLU A 290 -9.92 27.93 -4.41
CA GLU A 290 -9.16 28.04 -5.66
C GLU A 290 -10.01 28.43 -6.88
N ALA A 291 -11.32 28.64 -6.71
CA ALA A 291 -12.22 29.02 -7.79
C ALA A 291 -12.34 30.54 -8.03
N GLU A 292 -11.70 31.41 -7.23
CA GLU A 292 -11.91 32.87 -7.27
C GLU A 292 -10.66 33.71 -7.60
N SER A 293 -9.66 33.18 -8.31
CA SER A 293 -8.53 34.02 -8.76
C SER A 293 -8.05 33.72 -10.16
N ILE A 294 -8.93 33.90 -11.15
CA ILE A 294 -8.52 34.31 -12.50
C ILE A 294 -9.53 35.34 -13.02
N HIS A 295 -9.25 36.62 -12.77
CA HIS A 295 -9.77 37.72 -13.58
C HIS A 295 -8.64 38.72 -13.87
N LEU A 296 -8.44 38.98 -15.17
CA LEU A 296 -7.89 40.18 -15.79
C LEU A 296 -6.38 40.46 -15.62
N LEU A 297 -5.56 40.01 -16.58
CA LEU A 297 -5.08 40.79 -17.75
C LEU A 297 -4.09 39.95 -18.58
#